data_AF-K5CYX5-F1
#
_entry.id   AF-K5CYX5-F1
#
_cell.length_a   1.000
_cell.length_b   1.000
_cell.length_c   1.000
_cell.angle_alpha   90.00
_cell.angle_beta   90.00
_cell.angle_gamma   90.00
#
_symmetry.space_group_name_H-M   'P 1'
#
loop_
_entity.id
_entity.type
_entity.pdbx_description
1 polymer ?
#
loop_
_entity_poly.entity_id
_entity_poly.type
_entity_poly.pdbx_seq_one_letter_code
_entity_poly.pdbx_strand_id
1 'polypeptide(L)'
;MYLNTYSLDHVFWSETRFYMAILMGATMAIVMLAFMFGMYKNKKANIGIFVGSAIVFATSLFLVRSQQTVDDVSWMKAMIPHHSIAILTSERANISDPRVRKLADEIIEAQRKEIAEMKLLIAELEG
;
A
#
# COMPACT_ATOMS: atom_id res chain seq x y z
N MET A 1 4.91 5.14 0.54
CA MET A 1 4.75 4.48 1.85
C MET A 1 5.68 3.26 1.94
N TYR A 2 6.98 3.48 2.19
CA TYR A 2 7.98 2.41 2.39
C TYR A 2 8.72 2.52 3.72
N LEU A 3 8.42 3.56 4.50
CA LEU A 3 9.09 3.87 5.77
C LEU A 3 8.77 2.87 6.89
N ASN A 4 7.78 2.01 6.69
CA ASN A 4 7.37 0.94 7.60
C ASN A 4 7.83 -0.46 7.16
N THR A 5 8.66 -0.57 6.12
CA THR A 5 9.30 -1.82 5.75
C THR A 5 10.37 -2.17 6.79
N TYR A 6 10.42 -3.42 7.28
CA TYR A 6 11.38 -3.89 8.29
C TYR A 6 12.84 -3.74 7.88
N SER A 7 13.14 -4.03 6.61
CA SER A 7 14.49 -3.97 6.05
C SER A 7 14.52 -3.27 4.69
N LEU A 8 15.62 -2.58 4.37
CA LEU A 8 15.76 -1.82 3.12
C LEU A 8 15.76 -2.74 1.89
N ASP A 9 16.28 -3.96 2.00
CA ASP A 9 16.28 -4.96 0.93
C ASP A 9 14.88 -5.55 0.65
N HIS A 10 13.87 -5.19 1.43
CA HIS A 10 12.47 -5.53 1.19
C HIS A 10 11.72 -4.40 0.47
N VAL A 11 12.39 -3.32 0.05
CA VAL A 11 11.76 -2.20 -0.66
C VAL A 11 11.68 -2.51 -2.16
N PHE A 12 10.46 -2.74 -2.63
CA PHE A 12 10.14 -3.01 -4.03
C PHE A 12 9.00 -2.11 -4.51
N TRP A 13 8.94 -1.87 -5.82
CA TRP A 13 7.83 -1.14 -6.44
C TRP A 13 6.49 -1.89 -6.25
N SER A 14 5.40 -1.14 -6.16
CA SER A 14 4.04 -1.69 -6.07
C SER A 14 3.03 -0.74 -6.70
N GLU A 15 2.36 -1.22 -7.74
CA GLU A 15 1.26 -0.56 -8.45
C GLU A 15 0.09 -0.29 -7.49
N THR A 16 -0.27 -1.29 -6.67
CA THR A 16 -1.33 -1.14 -5.67
C THR A 16 -1.03 -0.02 -4.69
N ARG A 17 0.22 0.12 -4.20
CA ARG A 17 0.60 1.24 -3.32
C ARG A 17 0.54 2.58 -4.05
N PHE A 18 0.96 2.62 -5.32
CA PHE A 18 0.89 3.82 -6.14
C PHE A 18 -0.56 4.28 -6.35
N TYR A 19 -1.46 3.39 -6.75
CA TYR A 19 -2.88 3.71 -6.92
C TYR A 19 -3.56 4.10 -5.60
N MET A 20 -3.21 3.45 -4.49
CA MET A 20 -3.71 3.85 -3.17
C MET A 20 -3.25 5.26 -2.78
N ALA A 21 -2.02 5.65 -3.10
CA ALA A 21 -1.55 7.01 -2.85
C ALA A 21 -2.35 8.06 -3.65
N ILE A 22 -2.66 7.76 -4.93
CA ILE A 22 -3.51 8.62 -5.76
C ILE A 22 -4.93 8.69 -5.20
N LEU A 23 -5.51 7.56 -4.80
CA LEU A 23 -6.85 7.48 -4.21
C LEU A 23 -6.94 8.32 -2.92
N MET A 24 -5.94 8.21 -2.04
CA MET A 24 -5.86 9.04 -0.83
C MET A 24 -5.77 10.52 -1.16
N GLY A 25 -4.90 10.91 -2.11
CA GLY A 25 -4.77 12.30 -2.56
C GLY A 25 -6.07 12.87 -3.13
N ALA A 26 -6.76 12.10 -3.98
CA ALA A 26 -8.05 12.49 -4.54
C ALA A 26 -9.13 12.64 -3.45
N THR A 27 -9.16 11.71 -2.49
CA THR A 27 -10.08 11.78 -1.34
C THR A 27 -9.80 13.02 -0.48
N MET A 28 -8.53 13.30 -0.18
CA MET A 28 -8.13 14.48 0.58
C MET A 28 -8.52 15.77 -0.13
N ALA A 29 -8.31 15.87 -1.45
CA ALA A 29 -8.69 17.05 -2.22
C ALA A 29 -10.20 17.34 -2.13
N ILE A 30 -11.04 16.30 -2.26
CA ILE A 30 -12.50 16.41 -2.10
C ILE A 30 -12.87 16.90 -0.71
N VAL A 31 -12.32 16.25 0.34
CA VAL A 31 -12.61 16.60 1.74
C VAL A 31 -12.19 18.03 2.04
N MET A 32 -10.95 18.40 1.71
CA MET A 32 -10.43 19.75 1.98
C MET A 32 -11.28 20.82 1.26
N LEU A 33 -11.59 20.61 -0.01
CA LEU A 33 -12.38 21.59 -0.77
C LEU A 33 -13.80 21.73 -0.21
N ALA A 34 -14.41 20.65 0.29
CA ALA A 34 -15.71 20.69 0.94
C ALA A 34 -15.67 21.49 2.26
N PHE A 35 -14.65 21.29 3.10
CA PHE A 35 -14.50 22.02 4.37
C PHE A 35 -14.12 23.50 4.17
N MET A 36 -13.39 23.81 3.10
CA MET A 36 -12.87 25.15 2.82
C MET A 36 -13.71 25.90 1.77
N PHE A 37 -14.97 25.50 1.58
CA PHE A 37 -15.84 26.01 0.52
C PHE A 37 -15.97 27.54 0.52
N GLY A 38 -15.98 28.19 1.69
CA GLY A 38 -16.05 29.64 1.84
C GLY A 38 -14.76 30.41 1.55
N MET A 39 -13.61 29.72 1.51
CA MET A 39 -12.30 30.35 1.33
C MET A 39 -11.91 30.49 -0.15
N TYR A 40 -12.32 29.53 -0.99
CA TYR A 40 -11.95 29.50 -2.40
C TYR A 40 -13.00 30.17 -3.29
N LYS A 41 -12.73 31.39 -3.76
CA LYS A 41 -13.70 32.22 -4.49
C LYS A 41 -13.94 31.79 -5.95
N ASN A 42 -13.00 31.09 -6.59
CA ASN A 42 -13.14 30.69 -8.00
C ASN A 42 -13.98 29.40 -8.15
N LYS A 43 -15.30 29.58 -8.30
CA LYS A 43 -16.25 28.46 -8.42
C LYS A 43 -15.93 27.50 -9.56
N LYS A 44 -15.46 27.99 -10.72
CA LYS A 44 -15.13 27.13 -11.87
C LYS A 44 -13.94 26.23 -11.57
N ALA A 45 -12.89 26.78 -10.98
CA ALA A 45 -11.72 26.01 -10.57
C ALA A 45 -12.10 24.97 -9.49
N ASN A 46 -12.90 25.36 -8.51
CA ASN A 46 -13.35 24.45 -7.45
C ASN A 46 -14.15 23.26 -8.03
N ILE A 47 -15.12 23.53 -8.92
CA ILE A 47 -15.89 22.48 -9.59
C ILE A 47 -14.97 21.58 -10.42
N GLY A 48 -14.03 22.15 -11.16
CA GLY A 48 -13.04 21.40 -11.93
C GLY A 48 -12.19 20.47 -11.07
N ILE A 49 -11.68 20.96 -9.93
CA ILE A 49 -10.94 20.14 -8.96
C ILE A 49 -11.84 19.03 -8.40
N PHE A 50 -13.07 19.34 -8.00
CA PHE A 50 -13.98 18.36 -7.41
C PHE A 50 -14.31 17.22 -8.38
N VAL A 51 -14.69 17.57 -9.62
CA VAL A 51 -15.01 16.58 -10.67
C VAL A 51 -13.77 15.80 -11.06
N GLY A 52 -12.63 16.46 -11.25
CA GLY A 52 -11.36 15.81 -11.55
C GLY A 52 -10.96 14.82 -10.46
N SER A 53 -11.01 15.22 -9.19
CA SER A 53 -10.73 14.34 -8.06
C SER A 53 -11.72 13.18 -7.96
N ALA A 54 -13.01 13.38 -8.26
CA ALA A 54 -13.99 12.29 -8.27
C ALA A 54 -13.69 11.24 -9.36
N ILE A 55 -13.29 11.67 -10.55
CA ILE A 55 -12.89 10.77 -11.65
C ILE A 55 -11.59 10.01 -11.31
N VAL A 56 -10.59 10.72 -10.77
CA VAL A 56 -9.33 10.11 -10.33
C VAL A 56 -9.60 9.09 -9.22
N PHE A 57 -10.45 9.43 -8.24
CA PHE A 57 -10.86 8.53 -7.18
C PHE A 57 -11.50 7.25 -7.75
N ALA A 58 -12.50 7.39 -8.64
CA ALA A 58 -13.20 6.24 -9.22
C ALA A 58 -12.26 5.33 -10.02
N THR A 59 -11.37 5.92 -10.82
CA THR A 59 -10.38 5.18 -11.61
C THR A 59 -9.36 4.47 -10.72
N SER A 60 -8.78 5.16 -9.73
CA SER A 60 -7.83 4.54 -8.81
C SER A 60 -8.48 3.45 -7.96
N LEU A 61 -9.72 3.64 -7.51
CA LEU A 61 -10.48 2.63 -6.78
C LEU A 61 -10.70 1.39 -7.64
N PHE A 62 -11.09 1.57 -8.90
CA PHE A 62 -11.24 0.47 -9.85
C PHE A 62 -9.94 -0.31 -10.01
N LEU A 63 -8.81 0.35 -10.28
CA LEU A 63 -7.51 -0.30 -10.46
C LEU A 63 -7.05 -1.06 -9.22
N VAL A 64 -7.18 -0.46 -8.03
CA VAL A 64 -6.85 -1.12 -6.76
C VAL A 64 -7.75 -2.34 -6.54
N ARG A 65 -9.04 -2.27 -6.89
CA ARG A 65 -9.98 -3.37 -6.63
C ARG A 65 -9.91 -4.48 -7.67
N SER A 66 -9.60 -4.16 -8.92
CA SER A 66 -9.59 -5.13 -10.01
C SER A 66 -8.28 -5.91 -10.09
N GLN A 67 -7.16 -5.32 -9.63
CA GLN A 67 -5.81 -5.90 -9.69
C GLN A 67 -5.38 -6.31 -11.12
N GLN A 68 -6.04 -5.79 -12.16
CA GLN A 68 -5.80 -6.19 -13.56
C GLN A 68 -4.41 -5.86 -14.09
N THR A 69 -3.68 -4.96 -13.43
CA THR A 69 -2.33 -4.51 -13.83
C THR A 69 -1.22 -5.17 -13.00
N VAL A 70 -1.53 -6.20 -12.21
CA VAL A 70 -0.59 -6.86 -11.31
C VAL A 70 -0.38 -8.29 -11.83
N ASP A 71 0.79 -8.55 -12.39
CA ASP A 71 1.23 -9.88 -12.82
C ASP A 71 2.00 -10.62 -11.71
N ASP A 72 2.52 -11.81 -11.99
CA ASP A 72 3.19 -12.66 -11.00
C ASP A 72 4.39 -11.95 -10.34
N VAL A 73 5.23 -11.27 -11.13
CA VAL A 73 6.42 -10.57 -10.64
C VAL A 73 6.02 -9.33 -9.86
N SER A 74 5.10 -8.51 -10.38
CA SER A 74 4.58 -7.34 -9.67
C SER A 74 3.87 -7.73 -8.38
N TRP A 75 3.16 -8.86 -8.36
CA TRP A 75 2.53 -9.41 -7.16
C TRP A 75 3.58 -9.74 -6.09
N MET A 76 4.61 -10.50 -6.44
CA MET A 76 5.69 -10.87 -5.50
C MET A 76 6.44 -9.63 -5.00
N LYS A 77 6.77 -8.70 -5.90
CA LYS A 77 7.41 -7.41 -5.57
C LYS A 77 6.54 -6.58 -4.62
N ALA A 78 5.22 -6.56 -4.79
CA ALA A 78 4.31 -5.87 -3.88
C ALA A 78 4.16 -6.59 -2.52
N MET A 79 4.30 -7.92 -2.50
CA MET A 79 4.06 -8.73 -1.32
C MET A 79 5.27 -8.79 -0.37
N ILE A 80 6.51 -8.74 -0.88
CA ILE A 80 7.73 -8.62 -0.05
C ILE A 80 7.64 -7.47 0.97
N PRO A 81 7.36 -6.20 0.59
CA PRO A 81 7.25 -5.13 1.54
C PRO A 81 5.96 -5.21 2.38
N HIS A 82 4.93 -5.97 1.98
CA HIS A 82 3.76 -6.24 2.83
C HIS A 82 4.15 -7.17 3.98
N HIS A 83 4.78 -8.30 3.67
CA HIS A 83 5.31 -9.25 4.64
C HIS A 83 6.32 -8.61 5.60
N SER A 84 7.17 -7.73 5.05
CA SER A 84 8.12 -6.95 5.82
C SER A 84 7.45 -6.09 6.91
N ILE A 85 6.28 -5.52 6.65
CA ILE A 85 5.53 -4.74 7.66
C ILE A 85 4.97 -5.67 8.75
N ALA A 86 4.52 -6.88 8.39
CA ALA A 86 4.05 -7.87 9.35
C ALA A 86 5.18 -8.31 10.30
N ILE A 87 6.39 -8.52 9.78
CA ILE A 87 7.59 -8.80 10.59
C ILE A 87 7.88 -7.63 11.53
N LEU A 88 7.95 -6.40 11.01
CA LEU A 88 8.21 -5.19 11.81
C LEU A 88 7.23 -5.08 12.98
N THR A 89 5.94 -5.27 12.70
CA THR A 89 4.87 -5.11 13.69
C THR A 89 4.94 -6.23 14.72
N SER A 90 5.14 -7.47 14.30
CA SER A 90 5.19 -8.65 15.18
C SER A 90 6.41 -8.63 16.11
N GLU A 91 7.56 -8.14 15.62
CA GLU A 91 8.77 -8.00 16.43
C GLU A 91 8.68 -6.86 17.46
N ARG A 92 8.05 -5.73 17.09
CA ARG A 92 8.07 -4.51 17.92
C ARG A 92 6.82 -4.30 18.77
N ALA A 93 5.74 -5.05 18.53
CA ALA A 93 4.52 -4.92 19.32
C ALA A 93 4.74 -5.39 20.77
N ASN A 94 4.14 -4.65 21.70
CA ASN A 94 4.13 -5.00 23.12
C ASN A 94 3.09 -6.10 23.41
N ILE A 95 3.44 -7.35 23.08
CA ILE A 95 2.58 -8.53 23.25
C ILE A 95 3.01 -9.28 24.52
N SER A 96 2.08 -9.37 25.49
CA SER A 96 2.30 -10.03 26.78
C SER A 96 1.62 -11.39 26.93
N ASP A 97 0.50 -11.65 26.25
CA ASP A 97 -0.17 -12.95 26.27
C ASP A 97 0.72 -13.99 25.53
N PRO A 98 1.13 -15.09 26.18
CA PRO A 98 2.03 -16.08 25.56
C PRO A 98 1.48 -16.73 24.29
N ARG A 99 0.15 -16.86 24.18
CA ARG A 99 -0.50 -17.44 22.98
C ARG A 99 -0.39 -16.48 21.80
N VAL A 100 -0.52 -15.17 22.06
CA VAL A 100 -0.38 -14.13 21.04
C VAL A 100 1.09 -13.96 20.64
N ARG A 101 2.03 -14.08 21.59
CA ARG A 101 3.47 -14.08 21.28
C ARG A 101 3.83 -15.25 20.37
N LYS A 102 3.38 -16.46 20.71
CA LYS A 102 3.58 -17.66 19.87
C LYS A 102 3.06 -17.46 18.45
N LEU A 103 1.86 -16.89 18.28
CA LEU A 103 1.32 -16.55 16.97
C LEU A 103 2.19 -15.52 16.22
N ALA A 104 2.67 -14.48 16.90
CA ALA A 104 3.54 -13.47 16.30
C ALA A 104 4.87 -14.08 15.81
N ASP A 105 5.45 -14.98 16.58
CA ASP A 105 6.70 -15.65 16.23
C ASP A 105 6.51 -16.59 15.01
N GLU A 106 5.39 -17.33 14.96
CA GLU A 106 5.00 -18.15 13.81
C GLU A 106 4.79 -17.30 12.54
N ILE A 107 4.16 -16.13 12.67
CA ILE A 107 4.01 -15.17 11.56
C ILE A 107 5.39 -14.71 11.08
N ILE A 108 6.31 -14.33 11.98
CA ILE A 108 7.64 -13.85 11.60
C ILE A 108 8.39 -14.93 10.80
N GLU A 109 8.38 -16.18 11.28
CA GLU A 109 9.07 -17.29 10.62
C GLU A 109 8.51 -17.55 9.21
N ALA A 110 7.19 -17.67 9.09
CA ALA A 110 6.53 -17.90 7.81
C ALA A 110 6.82 -16.77 6.81
N GLN A 111 6.68 -15.52 7.24
CA GLN A 111 6.83 -14.36 6.37
C GLN A 111 8.29 -14.19 5.89
N ARG A 112 9.29 -14.53 6.71
CA ARG A 112 10.70 -14.54 6.29
C ARG A 112 10.97 -15.59 5.22
N LYS A 113 10.41 -16.80 5.38
CA LYS A 113 10.53 -17.87 4.40
C LYS A 113 9.90 -17.48 3.06
N GLU A 114 8.67 -16.95 3.11
CA GLU A 114 7.94 -16.50 1.92
C GLU A 114 8.66 -15.35 1.19
N ILE A 115 9.28 -14.41 1.91
CA ILE A 115 10.12 -13.36 1.30
C ILE A 115 11.30 -13.98 0.53
N ALA A 116 11.98 -14.96 1.11
CA ALA A 116 13.12 -15.61 0.46
C ALA A 116 12.69 -16.36 -0.81
N GLU A 117 11.56 -17.07 -0.75
CA GLU A 117 10.96 -17.77 -1.88
C GLU A 117 10.56 -16.81 -3.01
N MET A 118 9.85 -15.72 -2.68
CA MET A 118 9.48 -14.70 -3.67
C MET A 118 10.70 -14.06 -4.33
N LYS A 119 11.76 -13.75 -3.56
CA LYS A 119 13.00 -13.19 -4.13
C LYS A 119 13.67 -14.13 -5.12
N LEU A 120 13.67 -15.42 -4.81
CA LEU A 120 14.23 -16.45 -5.69
C LEU A 120 13.41 -16.58 -6.98
N LEU A 121 12.09 -16.68 -6.88
CA LEU A 121 11.19 -16.77 -8.03
C LEU A 121 11.26 -15.52 -8.92
N ILE A 122 11.33 -14.32 -8.33
CA ILE A 122 11.54 -13.07 -9.11
C ILE A 122 12.84 -13.16 -9.91
N ALA A 123 13.93 -13.61 -9.28
CA ALA A 123 15.22 -13.71 -9.95
C ALA A 123 15.20 -14.73 -11.10
N GLU A 124 14.46 -15.83 -10.96
CA GLU A 124 14.28 -16.84 -12.00
C GLU A 124 13.40 -16.38 -13.17
N LEU A 125 12.38 -15.55 -12.90
CA LEU A 125 11.46 -15.05 -13.94
C LEU A 125 12.00 -13.83 -14.69
N GLU A 126 12.88 -13.04 -14.08
CA GLU A 126 13.48 -11.85 -14.69
C GLU A 126 14.86 -12.10 -15.32
N GLY A 127 15.49 -13.26 -15.04
CA GLY A 127 16.80 -13.66 -15.56
C GLY A 127 16.73 -14.51 -16.83
#